data_AF-A0A7C0Y3N3-F1
#
_entry.id   AF-A0A7C0Y3N3-F1
#
_cell.length_a   1.000
_cell.length_b   1.000
_cell.length_c   1.000
_cell.angle_alpha   90.00
_cell.angle_beta   90.00
_cell.angle_gamma   90.00
#
_symmetry.space_group_name_H-M   'P 1'
#
loop_
_entity.id
_entity.type
_entity.pdbx_description
1 polymer ?
#
loop_
_entity_poly.entity_id
_entity_poly.type
_entity_poly.pdbx_seq_one_letter_code
_entity_poly.pdbx_strand_id
1 'polypeptide(L)' 'MIRIPPEIIEEVKNTANIVEVIGEYVPLKRVGKNYVALCPFHDEDKPSFTVSEDKQIFHCFGCGIGGNVFTFLMRYKQCS' A
#
# COMPACT_ATOMS: atom_id res chain seq x y z
N MET A 1 18.04 22.14 -1.38
CA MET A 1 17.34 20.85 -1.18
C MET A 1 16.62 20.93 0.15
N ILE A 2 15.30 20.93 0.15
CA ILE A 2 14.49 20.92 1.37
C ILE A 2 14.63 19.50 1.97
N ARG A 3 15.27 19.39 3.14
CA ARG A 3 15.29 18.16 3.93
C ARG A 3 14.12 18.24 4.90
N ILE A 4 13.10 17.43 4.66
CA ILE A 4 11.97 17.33 5.59
C ILE A 4 12.52 16.81 6.92
N PRO A 5 12.19 17.45 8.06
CA PRO A 5 12.60 16.99 9.37
C PRO A 5 12.18 15.52 9.59
N PRO A 6 13.03 14.67 10.18
CA PRO A 6 12.72 13.26 10.38
C PRO A 6 11.47 13.04 11.24
N GLU A 7 11.21 13.94 12.20
CA GLU A 7 10.00 13.97 13.01
C GLU A 7 8.72 14.11 12.17
N ILE A 8 8.72 14.99 11.15
CA ILE A 8 7.57 15.18 10.25
C ILE A 8 7.37 13.94 9.37
N ILE A 9 8.46 13.26 8.99
CA ILE A 9 8.38 12.00 8.24
C ILE A 9 7.77 10.89 9.13
N GLU A 10 8.12 10.83 10.42
CA GLU A 10 7.53 9.90 11.38
C GLU A 10 6.07 10.23 11.71
N GLU A 11 5.70 11.51 11.76
CA GLU A 11 4.33 11.93 12.00
C GLU A 11 3.43 11.58 10.81
N VAL A 12 3.88 11.86 9.57
CA VAL A 12 3.18 11.45 8.35
C VAL A 12 3.11 9.92 8.25
N LYS A 13 4.15 9.19 8.67
CA LYS A 13 4.15 7.72 8.77
C LYS A 13 3.08 7.20 9.71
N ASN A 14 2.93 7.82 10.88
CA ASN A 14 1.98 7.39 11.91
C ASN A 14 0.54 7.78 11.57
N THR A 15 0.34 8.80 10.74
CA THR A 15 -0.99 9.29 10.36
C THR A 15 -1.50 8.67 9.05
N ALA A 16 -0.60 8.18 8.19
CA ALA A 16 -0.96 7.63 6.90
C ALA A 16 -1.44 6.17 7.03
N ASN A 17 -2.76 5.99 7.15
CA ASN A 17 -3.36 4.66 7.07
C ASN A 17 -3.09 4.05 5.69
N ILE A 18 -2.48 2.87 5.66
CA ILE A 18 -2.15 2.16 4.42
C ILE A 18 -3.37 1.94 3.51
N VAL A 19 -4.56 1.76 4.07
CA VAL A 19 -5.80 1.56 3.32
C VAL A 19 -6.20 2.83 2.60
N GLU A 20 -6.10 3.98 3.26
CA GLU A 20 -6.41 5.27 2.66
C GLU A 20 -5.45 5.58 1.53
N VAL A 21 -4.14 5.44 1.79
CA VAL A 21 -3.11 5.73 0.78
C VAL A 21 -3.25 4.81 -0.43
N ILE A 22 -3.36 3.49 -0.24
CA ILE A 22 -3.49 2.56 -1.37
C ILE A 22 -4.85 2.75 -2.06
N GLY A 23 -5.90 3.07 -1.30
CA GLY A 23 -7.25 3.30 -1.81
C GLY A 23 -7.36 4.46 -2.79
N GLU A 24 -6.46 5.45 -2.71
CA GLU A 24 -6.36 6.52 -3.71
C GLU A 24 -5.88 6.02 -5.09
N TYR A 25 -5.13 4.92 -5.14
CA TYR A 25 -4.53 4.39 -6.37
C TYR A 25 -5.22 3.13 -6.90
N VAL A 26 -5.79 2.33 -5.99
CA VAL A 26 -6.36 1.01 -6.30
C VAL A 26 -7.75 0.92 -5.67
N PRO A 27 -8.79 0.50 -6.42
CA PRO A 27 -10.13 0.36 -5.88
C PRO A 27 -10.20 -0.83 -4.90
N LEU A 28 -10.02 -0.54 -3.62
CA LEU A 28 -10.05 -1.52 -2.54
C LEU A 28 -11.49 -1.90 -2.17
N LYS A 29 -11.76 -3.20 -2.08
CA LYS A 29 -13.02 -3.76 -1.58
C LYS A 29 -12.81 -4.40 -0.23
N ARG A 30 -13.60 -4.02 0.78
CA ARG A 30 -13.53 -4.61 2.12
C ARG A 30 -14.03 -6.06 2.11
N VAL A 31 -13.23 -6.98 2.63
CA VAL A 31 -13.55 -8.40 2.81
C VAL A 31 -13.11 -8.84 4.22
N GLY A 32 -14.08 -9.03 5.10
CA GLY A 32 -13.81 -9.33 6.52
C GLY A 32 -13.07 -8.18 7.20
N LYS A 33 -11.85 -8.45 7.68
CA LYS A 33 -10.98 -7.45 8.33
C LYS A 33 -9.95 -6.81 7.37
N ASN A 34 -9.84 -7.33 6.15
CA ASN A 34 -8.86 -6.87 5.16
C ASN A 34 -9.59 -6.19 3.99
N TYR A 35 -8.80 -5.61 3.10
CA TYR A 35 -9.24 -5.06 1.84
C TYR A 35 -8.59 -5.82 0.71
N VAL A 36 -9.30 -6.05 -0.39
CA VAL A 36 -8.80 -6.79 -1.55
C VAL A 36 -9.00 -5.99 -2.83
N ALA A 37 -8.10 -6.18 -3.80
CA ALA A 37 -8.19 -5.60 -5.14
C ALA A 37 -7.39 -6.43 -6.16
N LEU A 38 -7.44 -6.01 -7.42
CA LEU A 38 -6.47 -6.44 -8.42
C LEU A 38 -5.12 -5.79 -8.11
N CYS A 39 -4.05 -6.55 -8.28
CA CYS A 39 -2.70 -6.08 -8.04
C CYS A 39 -2.28 -5.07 -9.11
N PRO A 40 -1.80 -3.87 -8.74
CA PRO A 40 -1.31 -2.90 -9.71
C PRO A 40 0.08 -3.25 -10.28
N PHE A 41 0.74 -4.30 -9.75
CA PHE A 41 2.13 -4.64 -10.07
C PHE A 41 2.28 -5.81 -11.04
N HIS A 42 1.20 -6.50 -11.38
CA HIS A 42 1.19 -7.56 -12.38
C HIS A 42 -0.22 -7.70 -12.97
N ASP A 43 -0.31 -8.19 -14.19
CA ASP A 43 -1.58 -8.40 -14.87
C ASP A 43 -2.27 -9.67 -14.33
N GLU A 44 -3.49 -9.51 -13.82
CA GLU A 44 -4.30 -10.61 -13.29
C GLU A 44 -5.81 -10.33 -13.44
N ASP A 45 -6.60 -11.39 -13.67
CA ASP A 45 -8.07 -11.30 -13.75
C ASP A 45 -8.76 -11.48 -12.38
N LYS A 46 -8.05 -12.02 -11.39
CA LYS A 46 -8.61 -12.35 -10.07
C LYS A 46 -7.96 -11.47 -9.01
N PRO A 47 -8.71 -10.91 -8.04
CA PRO A 47 -8.14 -10.08 -7.00
C PRO A 47 -7.24 -10.90 -6.08
N SER A 48 -5.92 -10.72 -6.16
CA SER A 48 -4.96 -11.35 -5.24
C SER A 48 -4.24 -10.35 -4.34
N PHE A 49 -4.45 -9.05 -4.55
CA PHE A 49 -3.87 -7.99 -3.74
C PHE A 49 -4.69 -7.77 -2.47
N THR A 50 -4.07 -7.92 -1.30
CA THR A 50 -4.70 -7.79 0.01
C THR A 50 -4.00 -6.73 0.85
N VAL A 51 -4.78 -5.85 1.49
CA VAL A 51 -4.30 -4.83 2.44
C VAL A 51 -4.91 -5.10 3.81
N SER A 52 -4.05 -5.12 4.83
CA SER A 52 -4.46 -5.29 6.21
C SER A 52 -4.28 -3.98 6.96
N GLU A 53 -5.39 -3.37 7.36
CA GLU A 53 -5.41 -2.11 8.12
C GLU A 53 -4.77 -2.29 9.49
N ASP A 54 -5.14 -3.35 10.22
CA ASP A 54 -4.63 -3.63 11.56
C ASP A 54 -3.11 -3.83 11.58
N LYS A 55 -2.58 -4.48 10.54
CA LYS A 55 -1.14 -4.74 10.40
C LYS A 55 -0.39 -3.65 9.65
N GLN A 56 -1.08 -2.66 9.07
CA GLN A 56 -0.50 -1.63 8.20
C GLN A 56 0.43 -2.18 7.09
N ILE A 57 0.03 -3.29 6.47
CA ILE A 57 0.79 -3.96 5.38
C ILE A 57 -0.11 -4.33 4.21
N PHE A 58 0.50 -4.50 3.03
CA PHE A 58 -0.12 -5.12 1.87
C PHE A 58 0.65 -6.37 1.44
N HIS A 59 -0.04 -7.29 0.79
CA HIS A 59 0.54 -8.47 0.17
C HIS A 59 -0.29 -8.90 -1.03
N CYS A 60 0.38 -9.19 -2.14
CA CYS A 60 -0.21 -9.80 -3.33
C CYS A 60 0.13 -11.28 -3.35
N PHE A 61 -0.88 -12.13 -3.28
CA PHE A 61 -0.70 -13.59 -3.30
C PHE A 61 -0.41 -14.14 -4.70
N GLY A 62 -0.64 -13.37 -5.78
CA GLY A 62 -0.31 -13.75 -7.15
C GLY A 62 1.18 -13.61 -7.49
N CYS A 63 1.76 -12.43 -7.19
CA CYS A 63 3.16 -12.13 -7.53
C CYS A 63 4.13 -12.10 -6.32
N GLY A 64 3.63 -12.28 -5.10
CA GLY A 64 4.41 -12.32 -3.86
C GLY A 64 4.89 -10.96 -3.35
N ILE A 65 4.57 -9.86 -4.05
CA ILE A 65 4.96 -8.51 -3.62
C ILE A 65 4.19 -8.15 -2.36
N GLY A 66 4.90 -7.70 -1.33
CA GLY A 66 4.30 -7.18 -0.11
C GLY A 66 5.22 -6.19 0.59
N GLY A 67 4.66 -5.49 1.56
CA GLY A 67 5.39 -4.49 2.34
C GLY A 67 4.45 -3.51 3.03
N ASN A 68 4.99 -2.36 3.40
CA ASN A 68 4.24 -1.25 4.00
C ASN A 68 3.87 -0.20 2.95
N VAL A 69 3.26 0.90 3.40
CA VAL A 69 2.87 2.02 2.55
C VAL A 69 4.03 2.63 1.75
N PHE A 70 5.26 2.66 2.30
CA PHE A 70 6.44 3.14 1.57
C PHE A 70 6.85 2.19 0.47
N THR A 71 6.88 0.88 0.76
CA THR A 71 7.18 -0.14 -0.25
C THR A 71 6.18 -0.05 -1.41
N PHE A 72 4.90 0.18 -1.12
CA PHE A 72 3.89 0.40 -2.12
C PHE A 72 4.20 1.63 -2.98
N LEU A 73 4.38 2.80 -2.35
CA LEU A 73 4.62 4.06 -3.06
C LEU A 73 5.91 4.05 -3.88
N MET A 74 7.00 3.50 -3.33
CA MET A 74 8.28 3.38 -4.04
C MET A 74 8.13 2.53 -5.31
N ARG A 75 7.43 1.39 -5.22
CA ARG A 75 7.19 0.53 -6.38
C ARG A 75 6.19 1.12 -7.36
N TYR A 76 5.12 1.74 -6.85
CA TYR A 76 4.03 2.25 -7.68
C TYR A 76 4.45 3.51 -8.44
N LYS A 77 5.22 4.42 -7.83
CA LYS A 77 5.68 5.66 -8.48
C LYS A 77 7.02 5.55 -9.21
N GLN A 78 7.66 4.37 -9.23
CA GLN A 78 8.98 4.16 -9.85
C GLN A 78 9.98 5.29 -9.52
N CYS A 79 10.02 5.74 -8.26
CA CYS A 79 11.02 6.71 -7.86
C CYS A 79 12.39 6.03 -7.86
N SER A 80 13.20 6.37 -8.88
CA SER A 80 14.62 6.02 -9.01
C SER A 80 15.47 7.01 -8.23
#